data_AF-A0A6N7M5T1-F1
#
_entry.id   AF-A0A6N7M5T1-F1
#
_cell.length_a   1.000
_cell.length_b   1.000
_cell.length_c   1.000
_cell.angle_alpha   90.00
_cell.angle_beta   90.00
_cell.angle_gamma   90.00
#
_symmetry.space_group_name_H-M   'P 1'
#
loop_
_entity.id
_entity.type
_entity.pdbx_description
1 polymer ?
#
loop_
_entity_poly.entity_id
_entity_poly.type
_entity_poly.pdbx_seq_one_letter_code
_entity_poly.pdbx_strand_id
1 'polypeptide(L)'
;MVLTVGADQNAGAVTLKTIELVRREFGVNINLGASNVSFGLPDRHTINQAFLALSFATGASCVITDAVKLAGTILACDLLLGRDPYGKHYIFHTRKQQNV
;
A
#
# COMPACT_ATOMS: atom_id res chain seq x y z
N MET A 1 -9.43 -8.71 -3.03
CA MET A 1 -8.12 -9.39 -3.20
C MET A 1 -7.55 -9.04 -4.56
N VAL A 2 -6.24 -9.16 -4.77
CA VAL A 2 -5.56 -8.90 -6.06
C VAL A 2 -4.97 -10.19 -6.61
N LEU A 3 -5.03 -10.37 -7.93
CA LEU A 3 -4.35 -11.45 -8.64
C LEU A 3 -2.88 -11.08 -8.89
N THR A 4 -2.00 -12.08 -9.04
CA THR A 4 -0.58 -11.82 -9.31
C THR A 4 -0.38 -11.26 -10.71
N VAL A 5 0.46 -10.23 -10.83
CA VAL A 5 0.83 -9.67 -12.14
C VAL A 5 1.71 -10.62 -12.96
N GLY A 6 2.26 -11.67 -12.33
CA GLY A 6 2.94 -12.75 -13.03
C GLY A 6 2.00 -13.68 -13.81
N ALA A 7 0.70 -13.70 -13.47
CA ALA A 7 -0.32 -14.49 -14.17
C ALA A 7 -1.16 -13.62 -15.12
N ASP A 8 -1.43 -12.36 -14.75
CA ASP A 8 -2.09 -11.38 -15.60
C ASP A 8 -1.48 -10.00 -15.38
N GLN A 9 -0.80 -9.47 -16.40
CA GLN A 9 -0.14 -8.16 -16.37
C GLN A 9 -1.10 -7.00 -16.03
N ASN A 10 -2.41 -7.16 -16.25
CA ASN A 10 -3.41 -6.13 -15.98
C ASN A 10 -3.95 -6.19 -14.54
N ALA A 11 -3.69 -7.25 -13.79
CA ALA A 11 -4.29 -7.49 -12.47
C ALA A 11 -4.11 -6.33 -11.49
N GLY A 12 -2.92 -5.72 -11.47
CA GLY A 12 -2.61 -4.56 -10.65
C GLY A 12 -3.45 -3.33 -11.02
N ALA A 13 -3.47 -2.98 -12.31
CA ALA A 13 -4.20 -1.82 -12.82
C ALA A 13 -5.72 -1.96 -12.63
N VAL A 14 -6.28 -3.15 -12.92
CA VAL A 14 -7.70 -3.46 -12.71
C VAL A 14 -8.06 -3.31 -11.23
N THR A 15 -7.21 -3.80 -10.32
CA THR A 15 -7.45 -3.69 -8.88
C THR A 15 -7.44 -2.24 -8.42
N LEU A 16 -6.44 -1.46 -8.83
CA LEU A 16 -6.35 -0.03 -8.49
C LEU A 16 -7.57 0.75 -9.00
N LYS A 17 -8.01 0.48 -10.24
CA LYS A 17 -9.20 1.11 -10.78
C LYS A 17 -10.47 0.72 -10.03
N THR A 18 -10.57 -0.54 -9.63
CA THR A 18 -11.68 -1.04 -8.81
C THR A 18 -11.73 -0.33 -7.45
N ILE A 19 -10.58 -0.13 -6.79
CA ILE A 19 -10.50 0.59 -5.52
C ILE A 19 -11.02 2.02 -5.69
N GLU A 20 -10.55 2.74 -6.72
CA GLU A 20 -10.97 4.11 -7.02
C GLU A 20 -12.50 4.19 -7.25
N LEU A 21 -13.04 3.30 -8.07
CA LEU A 21 -14.48 3.25 -8.38
C LEU A 21 -15.31 2.95 -7.13
N VAL A 22 -14.95 1.93 -6.37
CA VAL A 22 -15.71 1.56 -5.15
C VAL A 22 -15.67 2.69 -4.12
N ARG A 23 -14.52 3.34 -3.96
CA ARG A 23 -14.39 4.49 -3.07
C ARG A 23 -15.28 5.64 -3.52
N ARG A 24 -15.28 5.95 -4.82
CA ARG A 24 -16.05 7.06 -5.38
C ARG A 24 -17.55 6.82 -5.34
N GLU A 25 -18.01 5.64 -5.74
CA GLU A 25 -19.44 5.34 -5.86
C GLU A 25 -20.10 5.04 -4.51
N PHE A 26 -19.38 4.38 -3.59
CA PHE A 26 -19.98 3.89 -2.34
C PHE A 26 -19.39 4.52 -1.08
N GLY A 27 -18.22 5.18 -1.14
CA GLY A 27 -17.59 5.81 0.02
C GLY A 27 -17.12 4.84 1.12
N VAL A 28 -17.25 3.53 0.92
CA VAL A 28 -17.01 2.51 1.93
C VAL A 28 -15.52 2.27 2.19
N ASN A 29 -15.23 1.62 3.32
CA ASN A 29 -13.88 1.15 3.62
C ASN A 29 -13.45 0.03 2.68
N ILE A 30 -12.20 0.08 2.23
CA ILE A 30 -11.62 -0.90 1.31
C ILE A 30 -10.42 -1.55 1.98
N ASN A 31 -10.45 -2.88 2.06
CA ASN A 31 -9.36 -3.71 2.58
C ASN A 31 -8.83 -4.64 1.47
N LEU A 32 -7.51 -4.81 1.37
CA LEU A 32 -6.89 -5.74 0.42
C LEU A 32 -5.64 -6.43 0.97
N GLY A 33 -5.41 -7.68 0.53
CA GLY A 33 -4.12 -8.35 0.72
C GLY A 33 -3.13 -7.93 -0.36
N ALA A 34 -2.14 -7.12 -0.01
CA ALA A 34 -1.22 -6.52 -0.99
C ALA A 34 -0.16 -7.50 -1.50
N SER A 35 0.23 -8.51 -0.71
CA SER A 35 1.35 -9.41 -1.01
C SER A 35 1.11 -10.40 -2.16
N ASN A 36 -0.14 -10.57 -2.59
CA ASN A 36 -0.52 -11.46 -3.68
C ASN A 36 -0.16 -10.91 -5.07
N VAL A 37 -0.05 -9.57 -5.20
CA VAL A 37 0.23 -8.92 -6.48
C VAL A 37 1.56 -9.38 -7.09
N SER A 38 2.53 -9.78 -6.26
CA SER A 38 3.88 -10.16 -6.65
C SER A 38 4.15 -11.67 -6.60
N PHE A 39 3.12 -12.52 -6.42
CA PHE A 39 3.33 -13.96 -6.26
C PHE A 39 4.02 -14.57 -7.49
N GLY A 40 5.11 -15.33 -7.27
CA GLY A 40 5.89 -15.97 -8.33
C GLY A 40 6.91 -15.06 -9.04
N LEU A 41 7.02 -13.80 -8.64
CA LEU A 41 7.97 -12.84 -9.24
C LEU A 41 9.24 -12.67 -8.38
N PRO A 42 10.39 -12.33 -9.00
CA PRO A 42 11.56 -11.85 -8.27
C PRO A 42 11.26 -10.47 -7.64
N ASP A 43 12.06 -10.09 -6.65
CA ASP A 43 11.98 -8.78 -5.98
C ASP A 43 10.57 -8.35 -5.53
N ARG A 44 9.87 -9.28 -4.87
CA ARG A 44 8.50 -9.09 -4.38
C ARG A 44 8.35 -7.90 -3.44
N HIS A 45 9.41 -7.53 -2.73
CA HIS A 45 9.38 -6.44 -1.76
C HIS A 45 9.13 -5.09 -2.46
N THR A 46 9.91 -4.78 -3.49
CA THR A 46 9.76 -3.55 -4.29
C THR A 46 8.38 -3.47 -4.94
N ILE A 47 7.91 -4.57 -5.54
CA ILE A 47 6.58 -4.62 -6.16
C ILE A 47 5.48 -4.37 -5.12
N ASN A 48 5.56 -5.02 -3.96
CA ASN A 48 4.57 -4.83 -2.89
C ASN A 48 4.58 -3.40 -2.34
N GLN A 49 5.76 -2.78 -2.20
CA GLN A 49 5.89 -1.38 -1.76
C GLN A 49 5.21 -0.41 -2.74
N ALA A 50 5.52 -0.55 -4.04
CA ALA A 50 4.92 0.29 -5.08
C ALA A 50 3.40 0.10 -5.14
N PHE A 51 2.93 -1.14 -5.13
CA PHE A 51 1.49 -1.44 -5.15
C PHE A 51 0.75 -0.91 -3.92
N LEU A 52 1.36 -1.00 -2.74
CA LEU A 52 0.79 -0.47 -1.50
C LEU A 52 0.63 1.05 -1.55
N ALA A 53 1.65 1.78 -2.02
CA ALA A 53 1.57 3.23 -2.20
C ALA A 53 0.46 3.64 -3.18
N LEU A 54 0.39 2.98 -4.33
CA LEU A 54 -0.67 3.22 -5.32
C LEU A 54 -2.06 2.89 -4.79
N SER A 55 -2.18 1.83 -3.99
CA SER A 55 -3.46 1.42 -3.39
C SER A 55 -3.96 2.47 -2.39
N PHE A 56 -3.08 3.04 -1.57
CA PHE A 56 -3.47 4.12 -0.65
C PHE A 56 -3.86 5.39 -1.40
N ALA A 57 -3.12 5.76 -2.44
CA ALA A 57 -3.43 6.92 -3.28
C ALA A 57 -4.79 6.79 -4.00
N THR A 58 -5.17 5.58 -4.39
CA THR A 58 -6.46 5.30 -5.06
C THR A 58 -7.63 5.12 -4.10
N GLY A 59 -7.39 5.11 -2.78
CA GLY A 59 -8.43 5.15 -1.75
C GLY A 59 -8.61 3.87 -0.96
N ALA A 60 -7.63 2.97 -0.91
CA ALA A 60 -7.63 1.87 0.06
C ALA A 60 -7.62 2.41 1.50
N SER A 61 -8.41 1.81 2.40
CA SER A 61 -8.42 2.16 3.84
C SER A 61 -7.35 1.39 4.61
N CYS A 62 -7.17 0.10 4.29
CA CYS A 62 -6.30 -0.81 5.03
C CYS A 62 -5.74 -1.87 4.09
N VAL A 63 -4.57 -2.41 4.44
CA VAL A 63 -3.88 -3.46 3.69
C VAL A 63 -3.38 -4.55 4.62
N ILE A 64 -3.60 -5.81 4.26
CA ILE A 64 -3.02 -6.97 4.92
C ILE A 64 -1.63 -7.19 4.31
N THR A 65 -0.58 -6.98 5.12
CA THR A 65 0.81 -7.05 4.67
C THR A 65 1.78 -7.31 5.83
N ASP A 66 3.07 -7.48 5.54
CA ASP A 66 4.14 -7.54 6.54
C ASP A 66 4.42 -6.14 7.10
N ALA A 67 3.77 -5.80 8.21
CA ALA A 67 3.86 -4.48 8.83
C ALA A 67 5.28 -4.15 9.31
N VAL A 68 6.08 -5.14 9.69
CA VAL A 68 7.45 -4.90 10.17
C VAL A 68 8.33 -4.39 9.02
N LYS A 69 8.20 -5.00 7.85
CA LYS A 69 9.00 -4.62 6.66
C LYS A 69 8.49 -3.37 5.96
N LEU A 70 7.19 -3.08 6.05
CA LEU A 70 6.53 -2.05 5.25
C LEU A 70 6.03 -0.85 6.07
N ALA A 71 6.24 -0.83 7.39
CA ALA A 71 5.86 0.29 8.25
C ALA A 71 6.36 1.63 7.71
N GLY A 72 7.63 1.71 7.29
CA GLY A 72 8.19 2.93 6.71
C GLY A 72 7.46 3.41 5.46
N THR A 73 7.08 2.48 4.56
CA THR A 73 6.29 2.80 3.36
C THR A 73 4.88 3.26 3.73
N ILE A 74 4.21 2.59 4.67
CA ILE A 74 2.86 2.95 5.12
C ILE A 74 2.86 4.36 5.71
N LEU A 75 3.79 4.65 6.64
CA LEU A 75 3.91 5.96 7.26
C LEU A 75 4.30 7.06 6.27
N ALA A 76 5.16 6.74 5.29
CA ALA A 76 5.46 7.66 4.20
C ALA A 76 4.21 7.95 3.34
N CYS A 77 3.37 6.95 3.07
CA CYS A 77 2.11 7.17 2.36
C CYS A 77 1.18 8.09 3.15
N ASP A 78 1.03 7.86 4.46
CA ASP A 78 0.20 8.72 5.30
C ASP A 78 0.74 10.16 5.34
N LEU A 79 2.06 10.34 5.42
CA LEU A 79 2.70 11.64 5.31
C LEU A 79 2.36 12.34 3.98
N LEU A 80 2.57 11.65 2.85
CA LEU A 80 2.37 12.21 1.51
C LEU A 80 0.90 12.48 1.18
N LEU A 81 -0.02 11.72 1.78
CA LEU A 81 -1.46 11.91 1.62
C LEU A 81 -2.04 12.94 2.62
N GLY A 82 -1.18 13.61 3.40
CA GLY A 82 -1.60 14.63 4.37
C GLY A 82 -2.31 14.07 5.60
N ARG A 83 -2.13 12.77 5.91
CA ARG A 83 -2.74 12.06 7.04
C ARG A 83 -1.85 12.02 8.29
N ASP A 84 -0.61 12.50 8.20
CA ASP A 84 0.32 12.65 9.33
C ASP A 84 0.62 14.14 9.61
N PRO A 85 -0.17 14.82 10.45
CA PRO A 85 0.04 16.23 10.78
C PRO A 85 1.45 16.48 11.34
N TYR A 86 2.18 17.39 10.70
CA TYR A 86 3.58 17.70 11.01
C TYR A 86 4.57 16.54 10.84
N GLY A 87 4.16 15.45 10.16
CA GLY A 87 5.00 14.27 9.94
C GLY A 87 5.44 13.57 11.24
N LYS A 88 4.67 13.71 12.32
CA LYS A 88 5.04 13.24 13.66
C LYS A 88 5.32 11.75 13.67
N HIS A 89 4.45 10.95 13.06
CA HIS A 89 4.58 9.49 13.09
C HIS A 89 5.74 9.02 12.23
N TYR A 90 5.91 9.60 11.03
CA TYR A 90 7.02 9.27 10.16
C TYR A 90 8.38 9.61 10.79
N ILE A 91 8.54 10.85 11.28
CA ILE A 91 9.78 11.29 11.94
C ILE A 91 10.10 10.43 13.16
N PHE A 92 9.11 10.13 13.99
CA PHE A 92 9.29 9.28 15.17
C PHE A 92 9.77 7.87 14.79
N HIS A 93 9.15 7.26 13.77
CA HIS A 93 9.54 5.94 13.29
C HIS A 93 10.98 5.91 12.77
N THR A 94 11.36 6.87 11.93
CA THR A 94 12.72 6.94 11.36
C THR A 94 13.78 7.16 12.45
N ARG A 95 13.51 8.04 13.43
CA ARG A 95 14.44 8.25 14.56
C ARG A 95 14.66 6.99 15.40
N LYS A 96 13.60 6.22 15.62
CA LYS A 96 13.72 4.94 16.34
C LYS A 96 14.62 3.95 15.62
N GLN A 97 14.59 3.92 14.29
CA GLN A 97 15.44 3.01 13.51
C GLN A 97 16.91 3.46 13.41
N GLN A 98 17.20 4.76 13.55
CA GLN A 98 18.58 5.28 13.56
C GLN A 98 19.33 5.01 14.87
N ASN A 99 18.60 4.76 15.95
CA ASN A 99 19.16 4.52 17.29
C ASN A 99 19.31 3.02 17.62
N VAL A 100 19.18 2.15 16.62
CA VAL A 100 19.36 0.69 16.71
C VAL A 100 20.49 0.29 15.78
#